data_AF-A0A2G8HRE9-F1
#
_entry.id   AF-A0A2G8HRE9-F1
#
_cell.length_a   1.000
_cell.length_b   1.000
_cell.length_c   1.000
_cell.angle_alpha   90.00
_cell.angle_beta   90.00
_cell.angle_gamma   90.00
#
_symmetry.space_group_name_H-M   'P 1'
#
loop_
_entity.id
_entity.type
_entity.pdbx_description
1 polymer ?
#
loop_
_entity_poly.entity_id
_entity_poly.type
_entity_poly.pdbx_seq_one_letter_code
_entity_poly.pdbx_strand_id
1 'polypeptide(L)'
;MEKQKNYYDVLEIPPTASQEEIQQGYVRAKNAYSLDSLALYSLMTKDECDSILNLIEEAYSIISDPMKRQQYDEARGLNKDFNYHERLRASDNFKRNDSPDSKLDAQLGTDKTPNEGNVKRIVASKKFALDYQENPEMEERITQTIDYTGDFLKEVREYKNVDILRMSEMTKVSKTYLKYIEDEAITKLPATVYVRGFVYQYAKCLKLNPEMVASSYLNRIKELKG
;
A
#
# COMPACT_ATOMS: atom_id res chain seq x y z
N MET A 1 -7.01 -22.48 -4.56
CA MET A 1 -6.53 -21.62 -5.67
C MET A 1 -5.07 -21.32 -5.35
N GLU A 2 -4.14 -21.97 -6.03
CA GLU A 2 -2.71 -21.83 -5.75
C GLU A 2 -2.29 -20.36 -5.94
N LYS A 3 -1.73 -19.78 -4.88
CA LYS A 3 -1.18 -18.43 -4.92
C LYS A 3 0.02 -18.48 -5.88
N GLN A 4 -0.18 -18.01 -7.11
CA GLN A 4 0.87 -18.00 -8.12
C GLN A 4 2.02 -17.10 -7.61
N LYS A 5 3.11 -17.70 -7.12
CA LYS A 5 4.23 -16.99 -6.49
C LYS A 5 4.77 -15.92 -7.44
N ASN A 6 5.03 -14.73 -6.91
CA ASN A 6 5.59 -13.61 -7.66
C ASN A 6 7.10 -13.81 -7.87
N TYR A 7 7.69 -13.32 -8.95
CA TYR A 7 9.14 -13.42 -9.18
C TYR A 7 9.98 -12.73 -8.09
N TYR A 8 9.42 -11.74 -7.40
CA TYR A 8 10.00 -11.17 -6.19
C TYR A 8 10.00 -12.15 -5.01
N ASP A 9 8.93 -12.93 -4.84
CA ASP A 9 8.84 -13.98 -3.81
C ASP A 9 9.82 -15.12 -4.09
N VAL A 10 10.05 -15.43 -5.37
CA VAL A 10 11.00 -16.46 -5.83
C VAL A 10 12.43 -16.12 -5.43
N LEU A 11 12.81 -14.84 -5.56
CA LEU A 11 14.15 -14.38 -5.16
C LEU A 11 14.21 -13.90 -3.71
N GLU A 12 13.11 -14.00 -2.96
CA GLU A 12 12.96 -13.53 -1.57
C GLU A 12 13.36 -12.05 -1.37
N ILE A 13 12.96 -11.20 -2.32
CA ILE A 13 13.26 -9.76 -2.31
C ILE A 13 11.99 -8.92 -2.41
N PRO A 14 11.98 -7.67 -1.92
CA PRO A 14 10.83 -6.79 -2.10
C PRO A 14 10.70 -6.28 -3.55
N PRO A 15 9.49 -5.91 -4.02
CA PRO A 15 9.29 -5.28 -5.32
C PRO A 15 10.01 -3.93 -5.49
N THR A 16 10.44 -3.31 -4.40
CA THR A 16 11.24 -2.08 -4.38
C THR A 16 12.74 -2.33 -4.42
N ALA A 17 13.18 -3.59 -4.55
CA ALA A 17 14.59 -3.95 -4.55
C ALA A 17 15.37 -3.22 -5.66
N SER A 18 16.53 -2.72 -5.28
CA SER A 18 17.53 -2.17 -6.18
C SER A 18 18.16 -3.26 -7.06
N GLN A 19 18.87 -2.84 -8.11
CA GLN A 19 19.53 -3.76 -9.02
C GLN A 19 20.55 -4.67 -8.32
N GLU A 20 21.29 -4.11 -7.35
CA GLU A 20 22.26 -4.85 -6.54
C GLU A 20 21.57 -5.90 -5.66
N GLU A 21 20.43 -5.55 -5.05
CA GLU A 21 19.66 -6.48 -4.22
C GLU A 21 19.04 -7.62 -5.04
N ILE A 22 18.60 -7.34 -6.27
CA ILE A 22 18.13 -8.37 -7.22
C ILE A 22 19.26 -9.36 -7.54
N GLN A 23 20.46 -8.86 -7.82
CA GLN A 23 21.62 -9.69 -8.10
C GLN A 23 22.01 -10.54 -6.88
N GLN A 24 22.01 -9.95 -5.68
CA GLN A 24 22.30 -10.67 -4.44
C GLN A 24 21.24 -11.72 -4.13
N GLY A 25 19.95 -11.42 -4.34
CA GLY A 25 18.84 -12.36 -4.18
C GLY A 25 18.97 -13.56 -5.12
N TYR A 26 19.29 -13.31 -6.39
CA TYR A 26 19.56 -14.37 -7.37
C TYR A 26 20.73 -15.27 -6.96
N VAL A 27 21.88 -14.69 -6.57
CA VAL A 27 23.04 -15.48 -6.13
C VAL A 27 22.71 -16.30 -4.88
N ARG A 28 21.99 -15.71 -3.92
CA ARG A 28 21.56 -16.40 -2.69
C ARG A 28 20.63 -17.57 -3.01
N ALA A 29 19.60 -17.34 -3.81
CA ALA A 29 18.64 -18.36 -4.20
C ALA A 29 19.33 -19.49 -4.99
N LYS A 30 20.16 -19.15 -5.98
CA LYS A 30 20.90 -20.14 -6.76
C LYS A 30 21.84 -20.99 -5.90
N ASN A 31 22.52 -20.40 -4.91
CA ASN A 31 23.39 -21.14 -3.99
C ASN A 31 22.61 -22.02 -3.00
N ALA A 32 21.38 -21.64 -2.63
CA ALA A 32 20.55 -22.43 -1.74
C ALA A 32 20.07 -23.74 -2.40
N TYR A 33 19.82 -23.70 -3.72
CA TYR A 33 19.29 -24.82 -4.52
C TYR A 33 20.32 -25.45 -5.46
N SER A 34 21.57 -24.97 -5.50
CA SER A 34 22.64 -25.59 -6.28
C SER A 34 23.11 -26.91 -5.68
N LEU A 35 23.76 -27.73 -6.50
CA LEU A 35 24.09 -29.11 -6.16
C LEU A 35 25.03 -29.29 -4.95
N ASP A 36 25.66 -28.22 -4.46
CA ASP A 36 26.58 -28.25 -3.33
C ASP A 36 25.89 -28.09 -1.96
N SER A 37 24.58 -27.83 -1.93
CA SER A 37 23.80 -27.70 -0.71
C SER A 37 23.38 -29.07 -0.17
N LEU A 38 24.32 -29.76 0.48
CA LEU A 38 24.20 -31.14 1.02
C LEU A 38 22.96 -31.37 1.90
N ALA A 39 22.35 -30.31 2.44
CA ALA A 39 21.15 -30.37 3.28
C ALA A 39 19.82 -30.53 2.50
N LEU A 40 19.76 -30.16 1.22
CA LEU A 40 18.48 -30.08 0.48
C LEU A 40 18.04 -31.42 -0.14
N TYR A 41 19.00 -32.28 -0.53
CA TYR A 41 18.72 -33.57 -1.18
C TYR A 41 17.97 -34.58 -0.31
N SER A 42 17.93 -34.36 1.01
CA SER A 42 17.15 -35.21 1.92
C SER A 42 15.66 -34.83 1.94
N LEU A 43 15.29 -33.67 1.39
CA LEU A 43 13.92 -33.12 1.46
C LEU A 43 13.25 -33.00 0.07
N MET A 44 14.02 -33.07 -1.02
CA MET A 44 13.51 -32.89 -2.39
C MET A 44 14.25 -33.75 -3.40
N THR A 45 13.56 -34.09 -4.50
CA THR A 45 14.13 -34.82 -5.64
C THR A 45 14.98 -33.90 -6.54
N LYS A 46 15.85 -34.49 -7.34
CA LYS A 46 16.69 -33.76 -8.30
C LYS A 46 15.85 -32.95 -9.30
N ASP A 47 14.75 -33.52 -9.78
CA ASP A 47 13.85 -32.87 -10.73
C ASP A 47 13.14 -31.65 -10.13
N GLU A 48 12.82 -31.69 -8.83
CA GLU A 48 12.26 -30.55 -8.10
C GLU A 48 13.29 -29.43 -7.90
N CYS A 49 14.55 -29.79 -7.59
CA CYS A 49 15.64 -28.82 -7.53
C CYS A 49 15.85 -28.12 -8.89
N ASP A 50 15.88 -28.90 -9.98
CA ASP A 50 16.04 -28.38 -11.33
C ASP A 50 14.86 -27.46 -11.73
N SER A 51 13.65 -27.83 -11.33
CA SER A 51 12.44 -26.99 -11.55
C SER A 51 12.52 -25.65 -10.81
N ILE A 52 13.00 -25.64 -9.57
CA ILE A 52 13.17 -24.40 -8.78
C ILE A 52 14.31 -23.55 -9.33
N LEU A 53 15.42 -24.17 -9.74
CA LEU A 53 16.54 -23.46 -10.37
C LEU A 53 16.10 -22.77 -11.66
N ASN A 54 15.34 -23.46 -12.52
CA ASN A 54 14.79 -22.86 -13.74
C ASN A 54 13.88 -21.67 -13.43
N LEU A 55 13.07 -21.77 -12.38
CA LEU A 55 12.16 -20.71 -11.96
C LEU A 55 12.90 -19.50 -11.36
N ILE A 56 14.02 -19.72 -10.66
CA ILE A 56 14.94 -18.67 -10.19
C ILE A 56 15.60 -17.96 -11.38
N GLU A 57 16.05 -18.71 -12.40
CA GLU A 57 16.67 -18.14 -13.60
C GLU A 57 15.66 -17.33 -14.44
N GLU A 58 14.44 -17.84 -14.59
CA GLU A 58 13.35 -17.12 -15.25
C GLU A 58 13.01 -15.82 -14.52
N ALA A 59 12.84 -15.89 -13.18
CA ALA A 59 12.56 -14.72 -12.36
C ALA A 59 13.64 -13.64 -12.52
N TYR A 60 14.92 -14.03 -12.43
CA TYR A 60 16.04 -13.10 -12.60
C TYR A 60 16.07 -12.50 -14.01
N SER A 61 15.91 -13.29 -15.08
CA SER A 61 15.94 -12.81 -16.47
C SER A 61 14.89 -11.74 -16.77
N ILE A 62 13.74 -11.83 -16.10
CA ILE A 62 12.64 -10.86 -16.24
C ILE A 62 12.87 -9.63 -15.36
N ILE A 63 13.24 -9.79 -14.08
CA ILE A 63 13.30 -8.65 -13.16
C ILE A 63 14.66 -7.92 -13.16
N SER A 64 15.72 -8.52 -13.71
CA SER A 64 17.03 -7.88 -13.85
C SER A 64 17.07 -6.82 -14.96
N ASP A 65 16.22 -6.94 -15.98
CA ASP A 65 16.13 -5.95 -17.05
C ASP A 65 15.04 -4.93 -16.68
N PRO A 66 15.37 -3.62 -16.57
CA PRO A 66 14.39 -2.59 -16.18
C PRO A 66 13.14 -2.54 -17.06
N MET A 67 13.28 -2.79 -18.36
CA MET A 67 12.16 -2.78 -19.31
C MET A 67 11.27 -4.01 -19.12
N LYS A 68 11.87 -5.20 -18.97
CA LYS A 68 11.11 -6.44 -18.72
C LYS A 68 10.48 -6.46 -17.33
N ARG A 69 11.17 -5.93 -16.32
CA ARG A 69 10.65 -5.73 -14.96
C ARG A 69 9.42 -4.86 -14.99
N GLN A 70 9.47 -3.73 -15.71
CA GLN A 70 8.32 -2.85 -15.87
C GLN A 70 7.15 -3.54 -16.56
N GLN A 71 7.38 -4.29 -17.64
CA GLN A 71 6.35 -5.06 -18.34
C GLN A 71 5.74 -6.15 -17.47
N TYR A 72 6.57 -6.85 -16.68
CA TYR A 72 6.13 -7.85 -15.72
C TYR A 72 5.28 -7.23 -14.61
N ASP A 73 5.73 -6.13 -14.03
CA ASP A 73 5.03 -5.39 -12.99
C ASP A 73 3.72 -4.77 -13.50
N GLU A 74 3.66 -4.38 -14.78
CA GLU A 74 2.46 -3.90 -15.46
C GLU A 74 1.47 -5.04 -15.70
N ALA A 75 1.92 -6.16 -16.24
CA ALA A 75 1.10 -7.35 -16.50
C ALA A 75 0.56 -8.00 -15.21
N ARG A 76 1.34 -7.93 -14.12
CA ARG A 76 0.95 -8.44 -12.78
C ARG A 76 0.27 -7.39 -11.91
N GLY A 77 0.17 -6.14 -12.35
CA GLY A 77 -0.45 -5.04 -11.59
C GLY A 77 0.34 -4.59 -10.35
N LEU A 78 1.59 -5.02 -10.19
CA LEU A 78 2.49 -4.71 -9.07
C LEU A 78 2.94 -3.24 -9.06
N ASN A 79 2.91 -2.58 -10.22
CA ASN A 79 3.25 -1.17 -10.37
C ASN A 79 2.16 -0.19 -9.89
N LYS A 80 1.04 -0.66 -9.31
CA LYS A 80 -0.07 0.22 -8.90
C LYS A 80 0.04 0.81 -7.50
N ASP A 81 0.86 0.26 -6.61
CA ASP A 81 0.81 0.61 -5.18
C ASP A 81 1.73 1.76 -4.73
N PHE A 82 2.71 2.20 -5.54
CA PHE A 82 3.69 3.20 -5.08
C PHE A 82 3.81 4.47 -5.93
N ASN A 83 3.34 4.50 -7.18
CA ASN A 83 3.66 5.61 -8.10
C ASN A 83 2.45 6.28 -8.78
N TYR A 84 1.21 5.98 -8.36
CA TYR A 84 0.02 6.63 -8.91
C TYR A 84 -0.37 7.93 -8.17
N HIS A 85 -0.06 8.06 -6.87
CA HIS A 85 -0.25 9.33 -6.15
C HIS A 85 0.64 10.45 -6.69
N GLU A 86 1.86 10.11 -7.11
CA GLU A 86 2.79 11.07 -7.69
C GLU A 86 2.42 11.42 -9.13
N ARG A 87 1.91 10.44 -9.93
CA ARG A 87 1.41 10.71 -11.29
C ARG A 87 0.08 11.48 -11.34
N LEU A 88 -0.87 11.22 -10.44
CA LEU A 88 -2.09 12.03 -10.31
C LEU A 88 -1.76 13.47 -9.87
N ARG A 89 -0.84 13.62 -8.89
CA ARG A 89 -0.34 14.95 -8.50
C ARG A 89 0.43 15.64 -9.64
N ALA A 90 1.17 14.90 -10.45
CA ALA A 90 1.96 15.46 -11.55
C ALA A 90 1.13 15.77 -12.80
N SER A 91 0.03 15.04 -13.06
CA SER A 91 -0.93 15.39 -14.11
C SER A 91 -1.74 16.65 -13.76
N ASP A 92 -1.88 16.96 -12.48
CA ASP A 92 -2.52 18.18 -11.95
C ASP A 92 -1.56 19.38 -11.82
N ASN A 93 -0.54 19.47 -12.67
CA ASN A 93 0.25 20.71 -12.84
C ASN A 93 -0.57 21.88 -13.46
N PHE A 94 -1.90 21.74 -13.58
CA PHE A 94 -2.81 22.86 -13.73
C PHE A 94 -3.04 23.53 -12.37
N LYS A 95 -2.32 24.65 -12.15
CA LYS A 95 -2.63 25.70 -11.17
C LYS A 95 -2.89 25.19 -9.74
N ARG A 96 -1.83 25.15 -8.91
CA ARG A 96 -1.88 24.94 -7.45
C ARG A 96 -2.97 25.74 -6.71
N ASN A 97 -3.50 26.81 -7.32
CA ASN A 97 -4.54 27.66 -6.75
C ASN A 97 -5.98 27.15 -6.95
N ASP A 98 -6.23 26.06 -7.69
CA ASP A 98 -7.61 25.63 -8.03
C ASP A 98 -7.90 24.13 -7.80
N SER A 99 -6.96 23.38 -7.21
CA SER A 99 -7.16 21.95 -6.94
C SER A 99 -8.26 21.71 -5.89
N PRO A 100 -8.95 20.56 -5.92
CA PRO A 100 -9.92 20.20 -4.88
C PRO A 100 -9.33 20.25 -3.47
N ASP A 101 -8.06 19.86 -3.31
CA ASP A 101 -7.34 19.92 -2.03
C ASP A 101 -7.07 21.37 -1.59
N SER A 102 -6.79 22.28 -2.52
CA SER A 102 -6.58 23.73 -2.24
C SER A 102 -7.89 24.41 -1.82
N LYS A 103 -9.01 24.07 -2.47
CA LYS A 103 -10.35 24.55 -2.08
C LYS A 103 -10.73 24.04 -0.70
N LEU A 104 -10.33 22.82 -0.40
CA LEU A 104 -10.54 22.22 0.91
C LEU A 104 -9.66 22.85 1.99
N ASP A 105 -8.41 23.22 1.68
CA ASP A 105 -7.54 23.94 2.62
C ASP A 105 -8.15 25.30 3.02
N ALA A 106 -8.69 26.04 2.05
CA ALA A 106 -9.39 27.30 2.32
C ALA A 106 -10.63 27.10 3.20
N GLN A 107 -11.39 26.01 3.00
CA GLN A 107 -12.56 25.69 3.83
C GLN A 107 -12.17 25.31 5.27
N LEU A 108 -11.04 24.63 5.45
CA LEU A 108 -10.55 24.18 6.76
C LEU A 108 -9.64 25.21 7.45
N GLY A 109 -9.29 26.30 6.77
CA GLY A 109 -8.37 27.32 7.28
C GLY A 109 -6.90 26.85 7.39
N THR A 110 -6.49 25.88 6.59
CA THR A 110 -5.19 25.19 6.68
C THR A 110 -4.14 25.67 5.66
N ASP A 111 -4.37 26.79 4.97
CA ASP A 111 -3.52 27.33 3.88
C ASP A 111 -2.06 27.68 4.25
N LYS A 112 -1.66 27.55 5.52
CA LYS A 112 -0.26 27.82 5.94
C LYS A 112 0.62 26.60 5.70
N THR A 113 1.43 26.65 4.65
CA THR A 113 2.53 25.71 4.43
C THR A 113 3.52 25.74 5.61
N PRO A 114 3.86 24.60 6.24
CA PRO A 114 4.97 24.54 7.17
C PRO A 114 6.29 24.70 6.39
N ASN A 115 7.09 25.68 6.79
CA ASN A 115 8.40 26.01 6.24
C ASN A 115 9.32 24.77 6.19
N GLU A 116 9.66 24.27 4.99
CA GLU A 116 10.29 22.97 4.70
C GLU A 116 11.78 22.82 5.13
N GLY A 117 12.31 23.75 5.93
CA GLY A 117 13.75 23.91 6.12
C GLY A 117 14.46 22.92 7.05
N ASN A 118 13.89 22.49 8.18
CA ASN A 118 14.75 22.00 9.29
C ASN A 118 14.26 20.78 10.09
N VAL A 119 13.18 20.08 9.72
CA VAL A 119 12.59 19.01 10.56
C VAL A 119 12.85 17.59 10.02
N LYS A 120 13.97 17.31 9.35
CA LYS A 120 14.13 16.04 8.60
C LYS A 120 14.56 14.80 9.40
N ARG A 121 14.83 14.85 10.71
CA ARG A 121 15.31 13.65 11.44
C ARG A 121 14.60 13.24 12.74
N ILE A 122 13.80 14.11 13.37
CA ILE A 122 13.19 13.80 14.68
C ILE A 122 11.73 13.29 14.58
N VAL A 123 11.06 13.51 13.45
CA VAL A 123 9.59 13.28 13.30
C VAL A 123 9.18 11.94 12.69
N ALA A 124 10.08 11.18 12.07
CA ALA A 124 9.71 9.90 11.42
C ALA A 124 9.11 8.90 12.43
N SER A 125 9.67 8.83 13.64
CA SER A 125 9.19 7.93 14.71
C SER A 125 7.86 8.38 15.33
N LYS A 126 7.54 9.68 15.30
CA LYS A 126 6.27 10.23 15.80
C LYS A 126 5.16 10.27 14.75
N LYS A 127 5.50 10.12 13.45
CA LYS A 127 4.53 10.25 12.35
C LYS A 127 3.37 9.27 12.43
N PHE A 128 3.61 8.08 12.97
CA PHE A 128 2.59 7.02 13.15
C PHE A 128 2.14 6.84 14.60
N ALA A 129 2.60 7.70 15.52
CA ALA A 129 2.10 7.70 16.88
C ALA A 129 0.68 8.29 16.86
N LEU A 130 -0.28 7.51 17.35
CA LEU A 130 -1.65 7.94 17.57
C LEU A 130 -1.77 8.41 19.01
N ASP A 131 -2.25 9.63 19.21
CA ASP A 131 -2.38 10.27 20.53
C ASP A 131 -3.86 10.46 20.83
N TYR A 132 -4.45 9.44 21.46
CA TYR A 132 -5.86 9.38 21.80
C TYR A 132 -6.06 8.72 23.15
N GLN A 133 -7.19 9.03 23.79
CA GLN A 133 -7.60 8.40 25.04
C GLN A 133 -8.40 7.15 24.71
N GLU A 134 -7.92 5.98 25.15
CA GLU A 134 -8.60 4.71 24.91
C GLU A 134 -9.98 4.72 25.58
N ASN A 135 -11.03 4.60 24.75
CA ASN A 135 -12.40 4.38 25.21
C ASN A 135 -12.70 2.88 25.03
N PRO A 136 -12.91 2.12 26.12
CA PRO A 136 -13.18 0.69 26.05
C PRO A 136 -14.35 0.31 25.14
N GLU A 137 -15.44 1.10 25.17
CA GLU A 137 -16.63 0.84 24.34
C GLU A 137 -16.31 0.99 22.84
N MET A 138 -15.47 1.97 22.50
CA MET A 138 -15.07 2.22 21.12
C MET A 138 -14.07 1.16 20.62
N GLU A 139 -13.09 0.76 21.43
CA GLU A 139 -12.14 -0.30 21.07
C GLU A 139 -12.83 -1.67 20.94
N GLU A 140 -13.80 -1.97 21.81
CA GLU A 140 -14.63 -3.18 21.70
C GLU A 140 -15.44 -3.16 20.41
N ARG A 141 -16.10 -2.04 20.08
CA ARG A 141 -16.84 -1.88 18.83
C ARG A 141 -15.93 -2.03 17.61
N ILE A 142 -14.75 -1.43 17.61
CA ILE A 142 -13.75 -1.59 16.54
C ILE A 142 -13.39 -3.08 16.36
N THR A 143 -13.15 -3.79 17.47
CA THR A 143 -12.74 -5.20 17.45
C THR A 143 -13.85 -6.12 16.93
N GLN A 144 -15.11 -5.83 17.26
CA GLN A 144 -16.27 -6.62 16.85
C GLN A 144 -16.77 -6.27 15.44
N THR A 145 -16.37 -5.13 14.89
CA THR A 145 -16.84 -4.69 13.57
C THR A 145 -16.18 -5.49 12.45
N ILE A 146 -17.02 -6.09 11.60
CA ILE A 146 -16.62 -6.80 10.38
C ILE A 146 -16.93 -6.00 9.11
N ASP A 147 -17.94 -5.12 9.18
CA ASP A 147 -18.42 -4.32 8.06
C ASP A 147 -18.08 -2.84 8.28
N TYR A 148 -17.10 -2.35 7.52
CA TYR A 148 -16.60 -0.98 7.67
C TYR A 148 -17.27 -0.05 6.67
N THR A 149 -18.02 0.92 7.18
CA THR A 149 -18.61 2.01 6.40
C THR A 149 -17.68 3.22 6.39
N GLY A 150 -17.87 4.13 5.44
CA GLY A 150 -17.17 5.41 5.38
C GLY A 150 -17.39 6.23 6.65
N ASP A 151 -18.63 6.31 7.14
CA ASP A 151 -18.96 6.97 8.40
C ASP A 151 -18.24 6.34 9.60
N PHE A 152 -18.15 5.01 9.67
CA PHE A 152 -17.44 4.35 10.76
C PHE A 152 -15.93 4.56 10.66
N LEU A 153 -15.35 4.55 9.46
CA LEU A 153 -13.94 4.89 9.26
C LEU A 153 -13.62 6.32 9.72
N LYS A 154 -14.51 7.27 9.42
CA LYS A 154 -14.43 8.65 9.91
C LYS A 154 -14.50 8.72 11.43
N GLU A 155 -15.45 8.02 12.03
CA GLU A 155 -15.62 7.96 13.48
C GLU A 155 -14.37 7.41 14.17
N VAL A 156 -13.79 6.32 13.65
CA VAL A 156 -12.54 5.74 14.17
C VAL A 156 -11.37 6.71 14.00
N ARG A 157 -11.29 7.41 12.87
CA ARG A 157 -10.24 8.41 12.61
C ARG A 157 -10.30 9.55 13.63
N GLU A 158 -11.50 10.08 13.87
CA GLU A 158 -11.73 11.19 14.82
C GLU A 158 -11.49 10.74 16.27
N TYR A 159 -11.95 9.54 16.63
CA TYR A 159 -11.65 8.91 17.91
C TYR A 159 -10.14 8.76 18.15
N LYS A 160 -9.38 8.35 17.13
CA LYS A 160 -7.90 8.24 17.20
C LYS A 160 -7.18 9.59 17.07
N ASN A 161 -7.93 10.69 17.10
CA ASN A 161 -7.44 12.08 17.06
C ASN A 161 -6.56 12.37 15.83
N VAL A 162 -6.96 11.84 14.68
CA VAL A 162 -6.29 12.06 13.39
C VAL A 162 -7.16 12.97 12.54
N ASP A 163 -6.73 14.19 12.29
CA ASP A 163 -7.43 15.05 11.33
C ASP A 163 -7.18 14.59 9.87
N ILE A 164 -7.98 15.11 8.93
CA ILE A 164 -7.89 14.72 7.51
C ILE A 164 -6.53 15.09 6.88
N LEU A 165 -5.88 16.15 7.36
CA LEU A 165 -4.60 16.62 6.85
C LEU A 165 -3.49 15.65 7.26
N ARG A 166 -3.42 15.34 8.56
CA ARG A 166 -2.53 14.34 9.14
C ARG A 166 -2.75 12.98 8.51
N MET A 167 -4.01 12.61 8.28
CA MET A 167 -4.35 11.36 7.60
C MET A 167 -3.78 11.33 6.17
N SER A 168 -3.91 12.43 5.42
CA SER A 168 -3.31 12.56 4.08
C SER A 168 -1.79 12.48 4.10
N GLU A 169 -1.13 13.09 5.09
CA GLU A 169 0.32 13.03 5.24
C GLU A 169 0.85 11.63 5.56
N MET A 170 0.11 10.89 6.40
CA MET A 170 0.43 9.53 6.84
C MET A 170 0.22 8.52 5.71
N THR A 171 -0.93 8.58 5.05
CA THR A 171 -1.34 7.62 4.01
C THR A 171 -0.78 7.94 2.63
N LYS A 172 -0.39 9.20 2.40
CA LYS A 172 -0.09 9.77 1.07
C LYS A 172 -1.29 9.83 0.10
N VAL A 173 -2.50 9.59 0.60
CA VAL A 173 -3.74 9.74 -0.13
C VAL A 173 -4.20 11.20 -0.06
N SER A 174 -4.73 11.76 -1.16
CA SER A 174 -5.28 13.13 -1.17
C SER A 174 -6.44 13.27 -0.18
N LYS A 175 -6.54 14.43 0.49
CA LYS A 175 -7.62 14.76 1.44
C LYS A 175 -9.00 14.59 0.78
N THR A 176 -9.11 14.98 -0.49
CA THR A 176 -10.33 14.83 -1.29
C THR A 176 -10.76 13.36 -1.39
N TYR A 177 -9.85 12.45 -1.71
CA TYR A 177 -10.19 11.02 -1.81
C TYR A 177 -10.47 10.39 -0.45
N LEU A 178 -9.76 10.81 0.61
CA LEU A 178 -10.06 10.36 1.96
C LEU A 178 -11.48 10.76 2.37
N LYS A 179 -11.92 11.98 2.05
CA LYS A 179 -13.30 12.41 2.25
C LYS A 179 -14.29 11.63 1.40
N TYR A 180 -14.00 11.37 0.12
CA TYR A 180 -14.90 10.54 -0.70
C TYR A 180 -15.02 9.10 -0.19
N ILE A 181 -14.02 8.59 0.53
CA ILE A 181 -14.12 7.31 1.24
C ILE A 181 -15.04 7.46 2.46
N GLU A 182 -14.83 8.48 3.28
CA GLU A 182 -15.68 8.72 4.47
C GLU A 182 -17.14 9.02 4.11
N ASP A 183 -17.37 9.81 3.07
CA ASP A 183 -18.70 10.21 2.59
C ASP A 183 -19.33 9.16 1.65
N GLU A 184 -18.62 8.06 1.38
CA GLU A 184 -19.02 7.01 0.42
C GLU A 184 -19.46 7.58 -0.95
N ALA A 185 -18.77 8.61 -1.41
CA ALA A 185 -19.04 9.30 -2.67
C ALA A 185 -18.53 8.47 -3.87
N ILE A 186 -19.12 7.29 -4.06
CA ILE A 186 -18.64 6.22 -4.95
C ILE A 186 -18.44 6.69 -6.39
N THR A 187 -19.30 7.59 -6.89
CA THR A 187 -19.22 8.15 -8.24
C THR A 187 -17.99 9.02 -8.46
N LYS A 188 -17.39 9.53 -7.38
CA LYS A 188 -16.19 10.38 -7.39
C LYS A 188 -14.91 9.61 -7.03
N LEU A 189 -15.04 8.35 -6.60
CA LEU A 189 -13.92 7.47 -6.31
C LEU A 189 -13.28 6.95 -7.61
N PRO A 190 -11.96 6.71 -7.62
CA PRO A 190 -11.28 6.13 -8.77
C PRO A 190 -11.64 4.65 -8.94
N ALA A 191 -10.97 3.96 -9.89
CA ALA A 191 -11.16 2.53 -10.08
C ALA A 191 -10.96 1.75 -8.76
N THR A 192 -11.77 0.72 -8.55
CA THR A 192 -11.89 -0.02 -7.29
C THR A 192 -10.56 -0.60 -6.78
N VAL A 193 -9.64 -0.95 -7.68
CA VAL A 193 -8.28 -1.40 -7.32
C VAL A 193 -7.51 -0.33 -6.54
N TYR A 194 -7.68 0.95 -6.87
CA TYR A 194 -7.04 2.06 -6.14
C TYR A 194 -7.75 2.34 -4.82
N VAL A 195 -9.09 2.29 -4.83
CA VAL A 195 -9.88 2.45 -3.61
C VAL A 195 -9.47 1.43 -2.56
N ARG A 196 -9.22 0.17 -2.97
CA ARG A 196 -8.68 -0.87 -2.10
C ARG A 196 -7.38 -0.44 -1.43
N GLY A 197 -6.43 0.06 -2.22
CA GLY A 197 -5.14 0.54 -1.70
C GLY A 197 -5.29 1.73 -0.76
N PHE A 198 -6.17 2.68 -1.07
CA PHE A 198 -6.42 3.85 -0.21
C PHE A 198 -6.99 3.42 1.15
N VAL A 199 -8.01 2.55 1.13
CA VAL A 199 -8.66 2.05 2.34
C VAL A 199 -7.72 1.16 3.15
N TYR A 200 -6.88 0.37 2.48
CA TYR A 200 -5.84 -0.41 3.16
C TYR A 200 -4.85 0.49 3.92
N GLN A 201 -4.34 1.55 3.28
CA GLN A 201 -3.42 2.49 3.96
C GLN A 201 -4.13 3.28 5.05
N TYR A 202 -5.40 3.64 4.85
CA TYR A 202 -6.26 4.27 5.85
C TYR A 202 -6.32 3.41 7.13
N ALA A 203 -6.71 2.14 6.97
CA ALA A 203 -6.81 1.18 8.06
C ALA A 203 -5.46 0.95 8.78
N LYS A 204 -4.38 0.81 8.01
CA LYS A 204 -3.03 0.64 8.56
C LYS A 204 -2.60 1.82 9.44
N CYS A 205 -2.90 3.05 9.01
CA CYS A 205 -2.58 4.26 9.78
C CYS A 205 -3.34 4.34 11.10
N LEU A 206 -4.57 3.81 11.14
CA LEU A 206 -5.42 3.77 12.33
C LEU A 206 -5.24 2.51 13.18
N LYS A 207 -4.23 1.67 12.88
CA LYS A 207 -3.97 0.38 13.55
C LYS A 207 -5.16 -0.59 13.53
N LEU A 208 -5.95 -0.54 12.47
CA LEU A 208 -7.01 -1.52 12.19
C LEU A 208 -6.43 -2.70 11.39
N ASN A 209 -7.21 -3.78 11.24
CA ASN A 209 -6.86 -4.88 10.33
C ASN A 209 -7.02 -4.41 8.87
N PRO A 210 -5.93 -4.18 8.12
CA PRO A 210 -6.04 -3.51 6.82
C PRO A 210 -6.73 -4.35 5.75
N GLU A 211 -6.54 -5.67 5.80
CA GLU A 211 -7.10 -6.60 4.81
C GLU A 211 -8.61 -6.75 4.99
N MET A 212 -9.07 -6.81 6.24
CA MET A 212 -10.50 -6.88 6.58
C MET A 212 -11.23 -5.60 6.19
N VAL A 213 -10.67 -4.45 6.56
CA VAL A 213 -11.28 -3.14 6.27
C VAL A 213 -11.35 -2.90 4.76
N ALA A 214 -10.26 -3.17 4.03
CA ALA A 214 -10.26 -2.99 2.57
C ALA A 214 -11.24 -3.94 1.87
N SER A 215 -11.37 -5.18 2.34
CA SER A 215 -12.26 -6.17 1.72
C SER A 215 -13.74 -5.89 2.01
N SER A 216 -14.09 -5.57 3.25
CA SER A 216 -15.47 -5.19 3.64
C SER A 216 -15.93 -3.92 2.92
N TYR A 217 -15.09 -2.88 2.88
CA TYR A 217 -15.41 -1.62 2.20
C TYR A 217 -15.59 -1.81 0.69
N LEU A 218 -14.80 -2.68 0.04
CA LEU A 218 -15.01 -2.99 -1.38
C LEU A 218 -16.32 -3.74 -1.65
N ASN A 219 -16.72 -4.65 -0.76
CA ASN A 219 -18.01 -5.34 -0.89
C ASN A 219 -19.15 -4.33 -0.76
N ARG A 220 -19.05 -3.42 0.21
CA ARG A 220 -20.00 -2.32 0.38
C ARG A 220 -20.12 -1.42 -0.85
N ILE A 221 -19.00 -1.07 -1.50
CA ILE A 221 -19.04 -0.32 -2.76
C ILE A 221 -19.80 -1.08 -3.86
N LYS A 222 -19.65 -2.41 -3.93
CA LYS A 222 -20.37 -3.21 -4.93
C LYS A 222 -21.88 -3.21 -4.65
N GLU A 223 -22.27 -3.33 -3.40
CA GLU A 223 -23.69 -3.28 -2.98
C GLU A 223 -24.33 -1.93 -3.29
N LEU A 224 -23.63 -0.82 -3.05
CA LEU A 224 -24.11 0.53 -3.33
C LEU A 224 -24.10 0.90 -4.83
N LYS A 225 -23.41 0.12 -5.67
CA LYS A 225 -23.42 0.25 -7.13
C LYS A 225 -24.45 -0.64 -7.83
N GLY A 226 -24.90 -1.70 -7.14
CA GLY A 226 -25.95 -2.61 -7.61
C GLY A 226 -27.33 -1.99 -7.43
#